data_AF-A0A6G4A5F7-F1
#
_entry.id   AF-A0A6G4A5F7-F1
#
_cell.length_a   1.000
_cell.length_b   1.000
_cell.length_c   1.000
_cell.angle_alpha   90.00
_cell.angle_beta   90.00
_cell.angle_gamma   90.00
#
_symmetry.space_group_name_H-M   'P 1'
#
loop_
_entity.id
_entity.type
_entity.pdbx_description
1 polymer ?
#
loop_
_entity_poly.entity_id
_entity_poly.type
_entity_poly.pdbx_seq_one_letter_code
_entity_poly.pdbx_strand_id
1 'polypeptide(L)'
;MTRARSFLRLRYVLLVLVVALVYGQHTEKSMINIKPQTAANEGETKGEKTQVKQTQVKANPKRQTKEKQVALTFDDGPDTKYTVEILDILKKKKVKATFFVVGYQVERNPKVLASIVKEGHALGNHTWSHKDLTKLNDRQIMSEIVKANNAIQNITGEVPKYIRTPYGAVSKKVTAVAEQAGQKNVLWNVDTKDWTGATPKEMMKNVKANIKPGGIILMHSFGGKKGDLSNTIKCLPMMIDYLQDQGYSFVTIPELKSNQR
;
A
#
# COMPACT_ATOMS: atom_id res chain seq x y z
N MET A 1 19.31 -56.49 9.13
CA MET A 1 18.03 -56.67 9.84
C MET A 1 17.51 -55.32 10.29
N THR A 2 16.27 -55.05 9.92
CA THR A 2 15.59 -53.76 9.86
C THR A 2 14.79 -53.51 11.14
N ARG A 3 14.91 -52.33 11.78
CA ARG A 3 13.86 -51.67 12.60
C ARG A 3 14.40 -50.45 13.36
N ALA A 4 14.35 -49.27 12.74
CA ALA A 4 14.49 -48.00 13.47
C ALA A 4 13.91 -46.80 12.69
N ARG A 5 12.74 -46.94 12.04
CA ARG A 5 12.09 -45.84 11.29
C ARG A 5 10.59 -45.65 11.55
N SER A 6 10.03 -46.22 12.62
CA SER A 6 8.57 -46.18 12.85
C SER A 6 8.09 -45.34 14.05
N PHE A 7 8.98 -44.71 14.83
CA PHE A 7 8.54 -43.98 16.04
C PHE A 7 8.32 -42.47 15.88
N LEU A 8 8.78 -41.85 14.79
CA LEU A 8 8.65 -40.40 14.61
C LEU A 8 7.35 -39.98 13.90
N ARG A 9 6.68 -40.89 13.16
CA ARG A 9 5.41 -40.60 12.47
C ARG A 9 4.17 -40.70 13.37
N LEU A 10 4.27 -41.33 14.54
CA LEU A 10 3.10 -41.54 15.41
C LEU A 10 2.80 -40.34 16.33
N ARG A 11 3.81 -39.51 16.66
CA ARG A 11 3.60 -38.30 17.47
C ARG A 11 2.95 -37.14 16.68
N TYR A 12 3.18 -37.08 15.37
CA TYR A 12 2.58 -36.05 14.51
C TYR A 12 1.10 -36.30 14.22
N VAL A 13 0.67 -37.55 14.07
CA VAL A 13 -0.74 -37.89 13.83
C VAL A 13 -1.60 -37.65 15.08
N LEU A 14 -1.05 -37.86 16.28
CA LEU A 14 -1.78 -37.59 17.53
C LEU A 14 -1.95 -36.09 17.81
N LEU A 15 -0.98 -35.24 17.44
CA LEU A 15 -1.07 -33.79 17.63
C LEU A 15 -2.10 -33.13 16.70
N VAL A 16 -2.24 -33.63 15.46
CA VAL A 16 -3.23 -33.13 14.49
C VAL A 16 -4.67 -33.52 14.89
N LEU A 17 -4.86 -34.70 15.51
CA LEU A 17 -6.18 -35.14 15.98
C LEU A 17 -6.69 -34.36 17.22
N VAL A 18 -5.79 -33.91 18.10
CA VAL A 18 -6.20 -33.10 19.28
C VAL A 18 -6.60 -31.68 18.87
N VAL A 19 -5.97 -31.08 17.86
CA VAL A 19 -6.37 -29.75 17.34
C VAL A 19 -7.74 -29.80 16.64
N ALA A 20 -8.05 -30.90 15.94
CA ALA A 20 -9.35 -31.08 15.29
C ALA A 20 -10.51 -31.26 16.30
N LEU A 21 -10.26 -31.81 17.49
CA LEU A 21 -11.27 -31.97 18.55
C LEU A 21 -11.55 -30.67 19.32
N VAL A 22 -10.58 -29.74 19.39
CA VAL A 22 -10.77 -28.43 20.05
C VAL A 22 -11.51 -27.42 19.16
N TYR A 23 -11.46 -27.58 17.83
CA TYR A 23 -12.17 -26.70 16.87
C TYR A 23 -13.45 -27.31 16.26
N GLY A 24 -13.80 -28.54 16.63
CA GLY A 24 -14.85 -29.33 15.98
C GLY A 24 -16.25 -29.29 16.63
N GLN A 25 -16.54 -28.34 17.52
CA GLN A 25 -17.88 -28.23 18.12
C GLN A 25 -18.30 -26.76 18.28
N HIS A 26 -18.89 -26.18 17.23
CA HIS A 26 -20.05 -25.27 17.30
C HIS A 26 -20.42 -24.79 15.89
N THR A 27 -21.10 -25.63 15.11
CA THR A 27 -21.93 -25.16 13.99
C THR A 27 -23.20 -26.00 13.94
N GLU A 28 -24.25 -25.54 14.61
CA GLU A 28 -25.62 -25.81 14.18
C GLU A 28 -26.50 -24.56 14.36
N LYS A 29 -27.08 -24.15 13.22
CA LYS A 29 -28.44 -23.64 13.00
C LYS A 29 -28.94 -22.48 13.86
N SER A 30 -29.03 -21.31 13.20
CA SER A 30 -30.22 -20.46 13.30
C SER A 30 -30.66 -20.04 11.89
N MET A 31 -31.73 -20.64 11.39
CA MET A 31 -32.43 -20.19 10.19
C MET A 31 -33.24 -18.95 10.53
N ILE A 32 -32.91 -17.81 9.92
CA ILE A 32 -33.81 -16.65 9.87
C ILE A 32 -34.23 -16.49 8.41
N ASN A 33 -35.51 -16.77 8.17
CA ASN A 33 -36.22 -16.67 6.91
C ASN A 33 -36.57 -15.20 6.65
N ILE A 34 -35.98 -14.57 5.65
CA ILE A 34 -36.46 -13.28 5.11
C ILE A 34 -36.73 -13.48 3.62
N LYS A 35 -38.02 -13.42 3.26
CA LYS A 35 -38.53 -13.42 1.89
C LYS A 35 -38.00 -12.21 1.09
N PRO A 36 -37.79 -12.34 -0.23
CA PRO A 36 -37.46 -11.22 -1.09
C PRO A 36 -38.74 -10.43 -1.41
N GLN A 37 -38.69 -9.11 -1.24
CA GLN A 37 -39.71 -8.19 -1.73
C GLN A 37 -39.10 -7.30 -2.81
N THR A 38 -39.56 -7.51 -4.04
CA THR A 38 -39.44 -6.60 -5.17
C THR A 38 -40.60 -5.62 -5.14
N ALA A 39 -40.34 -4.32 -5.28
CA ALA A 39 -41.00 -3.41 -6.22
C ALA A 39 -40.52 -1.97 -6.00
N ALA A 40 -40.41 -1.25 -7.11
CA ALA A 40 -40.00 0.14 -7.24
C ALA A 40 -40.96 1.12 -6.54
N ASN A 41 -40.44 2.27 -6.11
CA ASN A 41 -40.87 3.53 -6.72
C ASN A 41 -39.91 4.68 -6.41
N GLU A 42 -39.89 5.61 -7.36
CA GLU A 42 -39.11 6.83 -7.44
C GLU A 42 -39.52 7.85 -6.36
N GLY A 43 -38.55 8.68 -5.98
CA GLY A 43 -38.76 9.83 -5.12
C GLY A 43 -37.50 10.68 -5.10
N GLU A 44 -37.47 11.70 -5.95
CA GLU A 44 -36.49 12.77 -5.93
C GLU A 44 -36.36 13.36 -4.52
N THR A 45 -35.14 13.57 -4.05
CA THR A 45 -34.88 14.68 -3.14
C THR A 45 -33.49 15.25 -3.39
N LYS A 46 -33.50 16.56 -3.58
CA LYS A 46 -32.39 17.42 -3.99
C LYS A 46 -31.30 17.45 -2.90
N GLY A 47 -30.06 17.30 -3.38
CA GLY A 47 -28.85 18.01 -2.96
C GLY A 47 -28.67 18.38 -1.50
N GLU A 48 -27.71 17.71 -0.86
CA GLU A 48 -26.73 18.42 -0.02
C GLU A 48 -25.34 17.83 -0.27
N LYS A 49 -24.52 18.59 -1.00
CA LYS A 49 -23.11 18.29 -1.24
C LYS A 49 -22.33 18.63 0.03
N THR A 50 -22.19 17.68 0.96
CA THR A 50 -21.22 17.83 2.05
C THR A 50 -19.82 17.72 1.47
N GLN A 51 -19.20 18.86 1.17
CA GLN A 51 -17.79 18.97 0.83
C GLN A 51 -16.96 18.44 2.00
N VAL A 52 -16.34 17.28 1.82
CA VAL A 52 -15.23 16.85 2.68
C VAL A 52 -14.07 17.79 2.39
N LYS A 53 -13.86 18.79 3.26
CA LYS A 53 -12.64 19.61 3.26
C LYS A 53 -11.45 18.69 3.48
N GLN A 54 -10.73 18.38 2.40
CA GLN A 54 -9.37 17.87 2.48
C GLN A 54 -8.54 18.92 3.20
N THR A 55 -8.21 18.65 4.46
CA THR A 55 -7.28 19.48 5.19
C THR A 55 -5.92 19.23 4.58
N GLN A 56 -5.38 20.20 3.85
CA GLN A 56 -4.02 20.12 3.32
C GLN A 56 -3.06 19.87 4.48
N VAL A 57 -2.56 18.63 4.57
CA VAL A 57 -1.55 18.27 5.55
C VAL A 57 -0.28 19.00 5.13
N LYS A 58 0.09 20.04 5.88
CA LYS A 58 1.37 20.74 5.69
C LYS A 58 2.49 19.70 5.78
N ALA A 59 3.35 19.68 4.76
CA ALA A 59 4.50 18.80 4.66
C ALA A 59 5.29 18.80 5.98
N ASN A 60 5.59 17.61 6.51
CA ASN A 60 6.40 17.46 7.71
C ASN A 60 7.85 17.92 7.41
N PRO A 61 8.36 19.01 8.01
CA PRO A 61 9.60 19.66 7.57
C PRO A 61 10.89 18.94 7.99
N LYS A 62 10.80 17.77 8.64
CA LYS A 62 11.93 17.14 9.35
C LYS A 62 12.82 16.19 8.53
N ARG A 63 12.76 16.20 7.20
CA ARG A 63 13.65 15.38 6.34
C ARG A 63 14.37 16.21 5.28
N GLN A 64 15.17 17.18 5.70
CA GLN A 64 16.11 17.85 4.79
C GLN A 64 17.47 17.17 4.92
N THR A 65 17.92 16.52 3.84
CA THR A 65 19.29 16.01 3.67
C THR A 65 20.06 16.93 2.72
N LYS A 66 21.39 16.96 2.81
CA LYS A 66 22.21 17.66 1.80
C LYS A 66 22.44 16.80 0.55
N GLU A 67 22.29 15.48 0.67
CA GLU A 67 22.45 14.56 -0.44
C GLU A 67 21.24 14.67 -1.38
N LYS A 68 21.49 14.85 -2.68
CA LYS A 68 20.45 14.84 -3.72
C LYS A 68 19.93 13.41 -3.92
N GLN A 69 19.21 12.90 -2.93
CA GLN A 69 18.46 11.65 -2.98
C GLN A 69 16.97 11.96 -3.04
N VAL A 70 16.23 11.17 -3.81
CA VAL A 70 14.77 11.19 -3.86
C VAL A 70 14.22 9.78 -3.81
N ALA A 71 13.06 9.61 -3.18
CA ALA A 71 12.32 8.36 -3.17
C ALA A 71 11.08 8.48 -4.03
N LEU A 72 11.02 7.66 -5.07
CA LEU A 72 9.83 7.47 -5.87
C LEU A 72 8.93 6.44 -5.19
N THR A 73 7.66 6.79 -4.97
CA THR A 73 6.72 5.93 -4.25
C THR A 73 5.40 5.78 -5.00
N PHE A 74 4.85 4.57 -4.94
CA PHE A 74 3.61 4.22 -5.62
C PHE A 74 2.60 3.60 -4.66
N ASP A 75 1.40 4.17 -4.62
CA ASP A 75 0.30 3.67 -3.77
C ASP A 75 -0.68 2.78 -4.58
N ASP A 76 -1.62 2.17 -3.86
CA ASP A 76 -2.84 1.45 -4.33
C ASP A 76 -2.67 0.10 -5.05
N GLY A 77 -1.49 -0.18 -5.59
CA GLY A 77 -1.20 -1.44 -6.26
C GLY A 77 -1.13 -2.65 -5.30
N PRO A 78 -0.76 -3.83 -5.82
CA PRO A 78 -0.43 -4.12 -7.21
C PRO A 78 -1.65 -4.40 -8.09
N ASP A 79 -1.54 -4.17 -9.39
CA ASP A 79 -2.48 -4.60 -10.44
C ASP A 79 -1.74 -5.23 -11.63
N THR A 80 -2.47 -5.81 -12.58
CA THR A 80 -1.87 -6.48 -13.75
C THR A 80 -1.59 -5.55 -14.93
N LYS A 81 -1.92 -4.25 -14.81
CA LYS A 81 -1.74 -3.26 -15.88
C LYS A 81 -0.70 -2.21 -15.48
N TYR A 82 -1.10 -1.24 -14.67
CA TYR A 82 -0.27 -0.06 -14.41
C TYR A 82 0.98 -0.40 -13.61
N THR A 83 0.88 -1.28 -12.62
CA THR A 83 2.01 -1.76 -11.81
C THR A 83 3.06 -2.45 -12.69
N VAL A 84 2.62 -3.30 -13.63
CA VAL A 84 3.53 -4.00 -14.56
C VAL A 84 4.23 -3.00 -15.50
N GLU A 85 3.48 -2.06 -16.08
CA GLU A 85 4.06 -1.01 -16.93
C GLU A 85 5.05 -0.11 -16.17
N ILE A 86 4.75 0.21 -14.90
CA ILE A 86 5.66 0.96 -14.02
C ILE A 86 6.94 0.16 -13.78
N LEU A 87 6.86 -1.13 -13.45
CA LEU A 87 8.05 -1.98 -13.25
C LEU A 87 8.94 -2.00 -14.50
N ASP A 88 8.35 -2.14 -15.69
CA ASP A 88 9.09 -2.10 -16.95
C ASP A 88 9.83 -0.77 -17.16
N ILE A 89 9.19 0.36 -16.82
CA ILE A 89 9.81 1.68 -16.91
C ILE A 89 10.96 1.79 -15.90
N LEU A 90 10.73 1.43 -14.64
CA LEU A 90 11.74 1.49 -13.58
C LEU A 90 12.97 0.63 -13.93
N LYS A 91 12.75 -0.57 -14.46
CA LYS A 91 13.80 -1.46 -14.94
C LYS A 91 14.60 -0.85 -16.09
N LYS A 92 13.94 -0.30 -17.11
CA LYS A 92 14.61 0.38 -18.24
C LYS A 92 15.42 1.59 -17.78
N LYS A 93 14.91 2.34 -16.80
CA LYS A 93 15.58 3.51 -16.22
C LYS A 93 16.61 3.17 -15.13
N LYS A 94 16.73 1.88 -14.76
CA LYS A 94 17.61 1.38 -13.70
C LYS A 94 17.37 2.07 -12.35
N VAL A 95 16.12 2.33 -12.02
CA VAL A 95 15.68 3.01 -10.80
C VAL A 95 14.96 2.03 -9.87
N LYS A 96 15.16 2.17 -8.56
CA LYS A 96 14.36 1.49 -7.54
C LYS A 96 13.34 2.45 -6.92
N ALA A 97 12.21 1.89 -6.48
CA ALA A 97 11.09 2.63 -5.90
C ALA A 97 10.55 1.89 -4.67
N THR A 98 9.60 2.51 -3.97
CA THR A 98 8.85 1.86 -2.88
C THR A 98 7.37 1.79 -3.24
N PHE A 99 6.77 0.60 -3.12
CA PHE A 99 5.36 0.39 -3.38
C PHE A 99 4.60 0.21 -2.06
N PHE A 100 3.69 1.13 -1.76
CA PHE A 100 2.75 0.99 -0.65
C PHE A 100 1.51 0.24 -1.18
N VAL A 101 1.42 -1.04 -0.86
CA VAL A 101 0.44 -1.95 -1.48
C VAL A 101 -0.79 -2.18 -0.61
N VAL A 102 -1.95 -2.25 -1.25
CA VAL A 102 -3.23 -2.55 -0.59
C VAL A 102 -3.38 -4.06 -0.46
N GLY A 103 -3.67 -4.55 0.75
CA GLY A 103 -3.73 -5.99 1.04
C GLY A 103 -4.71 -6.77 0.14
N TYR A 104 -5.88 -6.21 -0.12
CA TYR A 104 -6.85 -6.81 -1.06
C TYR A 104 -6.29 -6.98 -2.48
N GLN A 105 -5.44 -6.06 -2.92
CA GLN A 105 -4.83 -6.09 -4.25
C GLN A 105 -3.65 -7.07 -4.30
N VAL A 106 -2.94 -7.21 -3.18
CA VAL A 106 -1.90 -8.22 -3.00
C VAL A 106 -2.46 -9.63 -3.19
N GLU A 107 -3.58 -9.98 -2.55
CA GLU A 107 -4.19 -11.30 -2.70
C GLU A 107 -4.65 -11.61 -4.13
N ARG A 108 -5.12 -10.58 -4.84
CA ARG A 108 -5.58 -10.73 -6.22
C ARG A 108 -4.43 -10.84 -7.22
N ASN A 109 -3.28 -10.22 -6.93
CA ASN A 109 -2.16 -10.10 -7.85
C ASN A 109 -0.82 -10.56 -7.22
N PRO A 110 -0.75 -11.79 -6.65
CA PRO A 110 0.42 -12.22 -5.89
C PRO A 110 1.68 -12.33 -6.76
N LYS A 111 1.52 -12.69 -8.04
CA LYS A 111 2.63 -12.74 -9.02
C LYS A 111 3.23 -11.36 -9.27
N VAL A 112 2.40 -10.31 -9.33
CA VAL A 112 2.89 -8.95 -9.53
C VAL A 112 3.63 -8.47 -8.29
N LEU A 113 3.12 -8.75 -7.08
CA LEU A 113 3.86 -8.45 -5.85
C LEU A 113 5.23 -9.13 -5.83
N ALA A 114 5.30 -10.42 -6.19
CA ALA A 114 6.55 -11.15 -6.26
C ALA A 114 7.55 -10.51 -7.24
N SER A 115 7.07 -10.00 -8.38
CA SER A 115 7.91 -9.24 -9.33
C SER A 115 8.45 -7.95 -8.72
N ILE A 116 7.63 -7.19 -7.97
CA ILE A 116 8.09 -5.96 -7.28
C ILE A 116 9.34 -6.25 -6.42
N VAL A 117 9.27 -7.30 -5.61
CA VAL A 117 10.39 -7.70 -4.72
C VAL A 117 11.56 -8.28 -5.50
N LYS A 118 11.31 -9.17 -6.47
CA LYS A 118 12.35 -9.77 -7.32
C LYS A 118 13.16 -8.73 -8.08
N GLU A 119 12.53 -7.61 -8.45
CA GLU A 119 13.18 -6.50 -9.12
C GLU A 119 13.87 -5.52 -8.16
N GLY A 120 13.92 -5.83 -6.86
CA GLY A 120 14.67 -5.07 -5.86
C GLY A 120 14.00 -3.78 -5.42
N HIS A 121 12.67 -3.69 -5.56
CA HIS A 121 11.90 -2.58 -5.00
C HIS A 121 11.50 -2.87 -3.56
N ALA A 122 11.30 -1.80 -2.77
CA ALA A 122 10.84 -1.93 -1.40
C ALA A 122 9.30 -1.98 -1.33
N LEU A 123 8.77 -2.61 -0.29
CA LEU A 123 7.34 -2.65 0.01
C LEU A 123 7.01 -1.87 1.28
N GLY A 124 5.84 -1.24 1.26
CA GLY A 124 5.15 -0.69 2.41
C GLY A 124 3.71 -1.17 2.46
N ASN A 125 3.09 -1.09 3.63
CA ASN A 125 1.68 -1.41 3.83
C ASN A 125 0.81 -0.19 3.49
N HIS A 126 -0.26 -0.38 2.70
CA HIS A 126 -1.27 0.64 2.40
C HIS A 126 -2.68 0.25 2.84
N THR A 127 -2.75 -0.43 3.98
CA THR A 127 -3.93 -1.03 4.61
C THR A 127 -4.55 -2.17 3.81
N TRP A 128 -5.51 -2.85 4.41
CA TRP A 128 -6.21 -3.96 3.78
C TRP A 128 -7.15 -3.50 2.67
N SER A 129 -7.99 -2.50 2.96
CA SER A 129 -9.12 -2.10 2.10
C SER A 129 -9.14 -0.62 1.74
N HIS A 130 -8.03 0.10 1.97
CA HIS A 130 -7.89 1.52 1.65
C HIS A 130 -8.92 2.41 2.39
N LYS A 131 -9.24 2.08 3.64
CA LYS A 131 -10.13 2.90 4.47
C LYS A 131 -9.40 4.08 5.10
N ASP A 132 -10.14 5.15 5.32
CA ASP A 132 -9.70 6.25 6.17
C ASP A 132 -9.63 5.77 7.63
N LEU A 133 -8.41 5.50 8.10
CA LEU A 133 -8.16 4.95 9.43
C LEU A 133 -8.59 5.88 10.57
N THR A 134 -8.71 7.19 10.32
CA THR A 134 -9.11 8.15 11.35
C THR A 134 -10.56 7.98 11.79
N LYS A 135 -11.39 7.36 10.93
CA LYS A 135 -12.80 7.06 11.16
C LYS A 135 -13.04 5.71 11.83
N LEU A 136 -11.98 4.95 12.10
CA LEU A 136 -12.05 3.60 12.65
C LEU A 136 -11.68 3.60 14.13
N ASN A 137 -12.12 2.56 14.86
CA ASN A 137 -11.62 2.27 16.21
C ASN A 137 -10.32 1.46 16.18
N ASP A 138 -9.63 1.33 17.31
CA ASP A 138 -8.28 0.73 17.40
C ASP A 138 -8.23 -0.71 16.87
N ARG A 139 -9.25 -1.52 17.18
CA ARG A 139 -9.35 -2.91 16.68
C ARG A 139 -9.50 -2.96 15.17
N GLN A 140 -10.29 -2.05 14.60
CA GLN A 140 -10.46 -1.95 13.16
C GLN A 140 -9.19 -1.45 12.46
N ILE A 141 -8.49 -0.46 13.03
CA ILE A 141 -7.20 0.01 12.52
C ILE A 141 -6.19 -1.14 12.53
N MET A 142 -6.03 -1.81 13.68
CA MET A 142 -5.12 -2.96 13.81
C MET A 142 -5.48 -4.07 12.81
N SER A 143 -6.77 -4.35 12.61
CA SER A 143 -7.21 -5.34 11.62
C SER A 143 -6.86 -4.94 10.19
N GLU A 144 -7.00 -3.68 9.79
CA GLU A 144 -6.61 -3.22 8.45
C GLU A 144 -5.10 -3.37 8.23
N ILE A 145 -4.30 -3.10 9.26
CA ILE A 145 -2.84 -3.19 9.20
C ILE A 145 -2.39 -4.66 9.15
N VAL A 146 -2.80 -5.47 10.12
CA VAL A 146 -2.34 -6.86 10.27
C VAL A 146 -2.79 -7.74 9.11
N LYS A 147 -4.01 -7.57 8.59
CA LYS A 147 -4.45 -8.33 7.41
C LYS A 147 -3.59 -8.05 6.19
N ALA A 148 -3.26 -6.79 5.94
CA ALA A 148 -2.36 -6.43 4.85
C ALA A 148 -0.93 -6.93 5.09
N ASN A 149 -0.42 -6.86 6.32
CA ASN A 149 0.88 -7.44 6.69
C ASN A 149 0.94 -8.94 6.37
N ASN A 150 -0.08 -9.70 6.77
CA ASN A 150 -0.13 -11.14 6.52
C ASN A 150 -0.17 -11.45 5.01
N ALA A 151 -0.97 -10.72 4.24
CA ALA A 151 -1.02 -10.91 2.78
C ALA A 151 0.34 -10.66 2.11
N ILE A 152 1.06 -9.61 2.54
CA ILE A 152 2.41 -9.32 2.03
C ILE A 152 3.40 -10.40 2.49
N GLN A 153 3.43 -10.71 3.79
CA GLN A 153 4.35 -11.68 4.38
C GLN A 153 4.19 -13.08 3.78
N ASN A 154 2.96 -13.50 3.46
CA ASN A 154 2.70 -14.80 2.85
C ASN A 154 3.39 -14.98 1.48
N ILE A 155 3.72 -13.89 0.79
CA ILE A 155 4.38 -13.90 -0.52
C ILE A 155 5.88 -13.61 -0.38
N THR A 156 6.25 -12.71 0.54
CA THR A 156 7.63 -12.19 0.63
C THR A 156 8.46 -12.81 1.74
N GLY A 157 7.81 -13.44 2.73
CA GLY A 157 8.44 -13.90 3.98
C GLY A 157 8.66 -12.79 5.01
N GLU A 158 8.38 -11.52 4.68
CA GLU A 158 8.70 -10.37 5.51
C GLU A 158 7.49 -9.50 5.82
N VAL A 159 7.40 -9.02 7.06
CA VAL A 159 6.42 -8.00 7.47
C VAL A 159 6.94 -6.61 7.08
N PRO A 160 6.15 -5.77 6.40
CA PRO A 160 6.59 -4.42 6.03
C PRO A 160 6.91 -3.57 7.26
N LYS A 161 8.03 -2.83 7.24
CA LYS A 161 8.44 -1.90 8.31
C LYS A 161 7.80 -0.51 8.20
N TYR A 162 7.17 -0.22 7.07
CA TYR A 162 6.59 1.08 6.76
C TYR A 162 5.13 0.92 6.39
N ILE A 163 4.34 1.91 6.81
CA ILE A 163 2.95 2.07 6.40
C ILE A 163 2.80 3.46 5.78
N ARG A 164 1.92 3.60 4.81
CA ARG A 164 1.36 4.89 4.42
C ARG A 164 -0.14 4.82 4.62
N THR A 165 -0.68 5.75 5.38
CA THR A 165 -2.12 5.79 5.66
C THR A 165 -2.88 6.32 4.43
N PRO A 166 -3.97 5.68 3.98
CA PRO A 166 -4.83 6.17 2.90
C PRO A 166 -5.20 7.64 3.07
N TYR A 167 -5.22 8.37 1.94
CA TYR A 167 -5.51 9.82 1.89
C TYR A 167 -4.54 10.71 2.68
N GLY A 168 -3.43 10.17 3.20
CA GLY A 168 -2.57 10.87 4.15
C GLY A 168 -3.25 11.13 5.50
N ALA A 169 -4.34 10.43 5.81
CA ALA A 169 -5.16 10.66 6.99
C ALA A 169 -4.47 10.09 8.25
N VAL A 170 -3.97 10.98 9.09
CA VAL A 170 -3.21 10.64 10.31
C VAL A 170 -3.86 11.20 11.56
N SER A 171 -3.73 10.47 12.67
CA SER A 171 -4.09 10.92 14.02
C SER A 171 -3.14 10.30 15.04
N LYS A 172 -3.12 10.80 16.28
CA LYS A 172 -2.32 10.19 17.37
C LYS A 172 -2.66 8.71 17.55
N LYS A 173 -3.96 8.39 17.48
CA LYS A 173 -4.49 7.03 17.56
C LYS A 173 -3.96 6.13 16.43
N VAL A 174 -4.08 6.59 15.18
CA VAL A 174 -3.58 5.83 14.01
C VAL A 174 -2.06 5.63 14.11
N THR A 175 -1.32 6.64 14.56
CA THR A 175 0.14 6.56 14.73
C THR A 175 0.51 5.53 15.79
N ALA A 176 -0.13 5.57 16.96
CA ALA A 176 0.13 4.62 18.05
C ALA A 176 -0.15 3.17 17.64
N VAL A 177 -1.27 2.92 16.94
CA VAL A 177 -1.61 1.56 16.47
C VAL A 177 -0.63 1.08 15.39
N ALA A 178 -0.19 1.95 14.48
CA ALA A 178 0.84 1.60 13.50
C ALA A 178 2.18 1.25 14.15
N GLU A 179 2.60 2.03 15.16
CA GLU A 179 3.82 1.77 15.93
C GLU A 179 3.71 0.45 16.72
N GLN A 180 2.56 0.17 17.32
CA GLN A 180 2.27 -1.12 17.98
C GLN A 180 2.38 -2.31 17.00
N ALA A 181 2.00 -2.09 15.73
CA ALA A 181 2.17 -3.07 14.66
C ALA A 181 3.60 -3.11 14.08
N GLY A 182 4.55 -2.37 14.67
CA GLY A 182 5.95 -2.33 14.24
C GLY A 182 6.20 -1.51 12.96
N GLN A 183 5.28 -0.61 12.59
CA GLN A 183 5.35 0.13 11.33
C GLN A 183 5.50 1.63 11.55
N LYS A 184 6.43 2.23 10.80
CA LYS A 184 6.60 3.68 10.75
C LYS A 184 5.76 4.28 9.64
N ASN A 185 4.95 5.29 9.97
CA ASN A 185 4.17 6.00 8.95
C ASN A 185 5.05 6.89 8.05
N VAL A 186 4.86 6.80 6.74
CA VAL A 186 5.61 7.54 5.71
C VAL A 186 4.63 8.28 4.81
N LEU A 187 4.64 9.61 4.92
CA LEU A 187 3.91 10.49 4.00
C LEU A 187 4.81 10.88 2.81
N TRP A 188 4.42 11.91 2.09
CA TRP A 188 5.15 12.50 0.97
C TRP A 188 5.33 14.00 1.18
N ASN A 189 6.24 14.60 0.42
CA ASN A 189 6.42 16.06 0.35
C ASN A 189 6.38 16.59 -1.09
N VAL A 190 6.25 15.70 -2.09
CA VAL A 190 5.99 16.04 -3.48
C VAL A 190 4.81 15.21 -3.96
N ASP A 191 3.69 15.87 -4.25
CA ASP A 191 2.48 15.23 -4.78
C ASP A 191 2.36 15.53 -6.29
N THR A 192 2.33 14.48 -7.11
CA THR A 192 2.17 14.63 -8.56
C THR A 192 0.73 15.02 -8.93
N LYS A 193 -0.25 14.63 -8.10
CA LYS A 193 -1.69 14.68 -8.39
C LYS A 193 -2.07 13.85 -9.61
N ASP A 194 -1.34 12.79 -9.90
CA ASP A 194 -1.61 11.90 -11.03
C ASP A 194 -3.02 11.28 -11.00
N TRP A 195 -3.52 10.97 -9.80
CA TRP A 195 -4.88 10.47 -9.54
C TRP A 195 -6.01 11.41 -9.99
N THR A 196 -5.75 12.70 -10.24
CA THR A 196 -6.77 13.63 -10.75
C THR A 196 -6.94 13.56 -12.28
N GLY A 197 -6.18 12.70 -12.96
CA GLY A 197 -6.07 12.69 -14.42
C GLY A 197 -5.17 13.80 -14.97
N ALA A 198 -4.32 14.41 -14.12
CA ALA A 198 -3.40 15.47 -14.51
C ALA A 198 -2.56 15.06 -15.73
N THR A 199 -2.26 16.02 -16.59
CA THR A 199 -1.39 15.79 -17.75
C THR A 199 0.07 15.63 -17.33
N PRO A 200 0.94 14.99 -18.14
CA PRO A 200 2.38 14.93 -17.88
C PRO A 200 3.02 16.30 -17.61
N LYS A 201 2.56 17.35 -18.30
CA LYS A 201 3.06 18.71 -18.11
C LYS A 201 2.72 19.26 -16.72
N GLU A 202 1.51 19.03 -16.23
CA GLU A 202 1.05 19.48 -14.92
C GLU A 202 1.77 18.72 -13.79
N MET A 203 1.89 17.40 -13.91
CA MET A 203 2.66 16.58 -12.97
C MET A 203 4.11 17.03 -12.88
N MET A 204 4.78 17.24 -14.03
CA MET A 204 6.15 17.76 -14.06
C MET A 204 6.27 19.15 -13.44
N LYS A 205 5.28 20.03 -13.64
CA LYS A 205 5.25 21.34 -12.98
C LYS A 205 5.18 21.20 -11.45
N ASN A 206 4.32 20.32 -10.94
CA ASN A 206 4.20 20.06 -9.50
C ASN A 206 5.51 19.52 -8.92
N VAL A 207 6.16 18.57 -9.60
CA VAL A 207 7.45 18.01 -9.16
C VAL A 207 8.53 19.09 -9.14
N LYS A 208 8.72 19.84 -10.23
CA LYS A 208 9.74 20.90 -10.33
C LYS A 208 9.59 21.98 -9.27
N ALA A 209 8.35 22.33 -8.93
CA ALA A 209 8.08 23.37 -7.93
C ALA A 209 8.41 22.93 -6.49
N ASN A 210 8.37 21.63 -6.20
CA ASN A 210 8.42 21.13 -4.83
C ASN A 210 9.64 20.24 -4.52
N ILE A 211 10.33 19.72 -5.55
CA ILE A 211 11.42 18.77 -5.34
C ILE A 211 12.63 19.42 -4.68
N LYS A 212 13.14 18.74 -3.64
CA LYS A 212 14.35 19.11 -2.88
C LYS A 212 15.09 17.82 -2.51
N PRO A 213 16.39 17.90 -2.14
CA PRO A 213 17.09 16.81 -1.46
C PRO A 213 16.27 16.17 -0.34
N GLY A 214 16.06 14.85 -0.40
CA GLY A 214 15.18 14.11 0.52
C GLY A 214 13.72 14.02 0.08
N GLY A 215 13.40 14.39 -1.16
CA GLY A 215 12.03 14.37 -1.70
C GLY A 215 11.43 12.97 -1.72
N ILE A 216 10.20 12.82 -1.24
CA ILE A 216 9.37 11.63 -1.36
C ILE A 216 8.21 11.98 -2.30
N ILE A 217 8.23 11.38 -3.49
CA ILE A 217 7.29 11.65 -4.58
C ILE A 217 6.15 10.64 -4.51
N LEU A 218 4.92 11.12 -4.35
CA LEU A 218 3.70 10.32 -4.41
C LEU A 218 3.21 10.18 -5.86
N MET A 219 3.04 8.94 -6.29
CA MET A 219 2.35 8.50 -7.50
C MET A 219 1.47 7.29 -7.16
N HIS A 220 0.66 6.84 -8.11
CA HIS A 220 -0.21 5.67 -7.93
C HIS A 220 0.13 4.58 -8.94
N SER A 221 -0.08 3.32 -8.54
CA SER A 221 0.13 2.13 -9.37
C SER A 221 -1.15 1.33 -9.64
N PHE A 222 -2.29 1.85 -9.19
CA PHE A 222 -3.61 1.32 -9.49
C PHE A 222 -4.63 2.48 -9.49
N GLY A 223 -5.36 2.67 -10.59
CA GLY A 223 -6.33 3.77 -10.73
C GLY A 223 -7.70 3.50 -10.09
N GLY A 224 -7.91 2.36 -9.42
CA GLY A 224 -9.25 1.93 -9.04
C GLY A 224 -10.06 1.43 -10.25
N LYS A 225 -11.35 1.15 -10.05
CA LYS A 225 -12.22 0.59 -11.10
C LYS A 225 -12.46 1.53 -12.29
N LYS A 226 -12.31 2.85 -12.09
CA LYS A 226 -12.64 3.88 -13.10
C LYS A 226 -11.53 4.92 -13.29
N GLY A 227 -10.44 4.86 -12.53
CA GLY A 227 -9.35 5.81 -12.73
C GLY A 227 -8.41 5.34 -13.82
N ASP A 228 -7.81 6.33 -14.50
CA ASP A 228 -6.87 6.12 -15.57
C ASP A 228 -5.52 6.73 -15.19
N LEU A 229 -4.48 5.88 -15.13
CA LEU A 229 -3.11 6.28 -14.86
C LEU A 229 -2.26 6.31 -16.15
N SER A 230 -2.86 6.36 -17.34
CA SER A 230 -2.12 6.44 -18.61
C SER A 230 -1.22 7.68 -18.66
N ASN A 231 -1.61 8.79 -18.04
CA ASN A 231 -0.76 9.97 -17.91
C ASN A 231 0.41 9.74 -16.94
N THR A 232 0.22 8.97 -15.86
CA THR A 232 1.30 8.52 -14.96
C THR A 232 2.35 7.75 -15.75
N ILE A 233 1.94 6.79 -16.57
CA ILE A 233 2.83 5.99 -17.43
C ILE A 233 3.63 6.86 -18.39
N LYS A 234 3.00 7.86 -19.02
CA LYS A 234 3.67 8.81 -19.91
C LYS A 234 4.66 9.73 -19.18
N CYS A 235 4.30 10.18 -17.98
CA CYS A 235 5.09 11.15 -17.21
C CYS A 235 6.30 10.53 -16.51
N LEU A 236 6.15 9.31 -16.00
CA LEU A 236 7.17 8.63 -15.21
C LEU A 236 8.58 8.62 -15.86
N PRO A 237 8.77 8.21 -17.13
CA PRO A 237 10.11 8.22 -17.73
C PRO A 237 10.68 9.65 -17.85
N MET A 238 9.84 10.63 -18.20
CA MET A 238 10.27 12.05 -18.30
C MET A 238 10.70 12.61 -16.95
N MET A 239 10.00 12.22 -15.88
CA MET A 239 10.32 12.62 -14.52
C MET A 239 11.63 12.02 -14.04
N ILE A 240 11.85 10.74 -14.33
CA ILE A 240 13.10 10.07 -13.98
C ILE A 240 14.28 10.74 -14.67
N ASP A 241 14.20 10.95 -16.00
CA ASP A 241 15.25 11.59 -16.78
C ASP A 241 15.57 12.99 -16.24
N TYR A 242 14.55 13.81 -16.04
CA TYR A 242 14.73 15.15 -15.48
C TYR A 242 15.44 15.12 -14.11
N LEU A 243 15.05 14.24 -13.20
CA LEU A 243 15.65 14.19 -11.87
C LEU A 243 17.10 13.70 -11.92
N GLN A 244 17.42 12.73 -12.78
CA GLN A 244 18.79 12.30 -13.03
C GLN A 244 19.64 13.44 -13.59
N ASP A 245 19.13 14.19 -14.57
CA ASP A 245 19.81 15.37 -15.14
C ASP A 245 20.07 16.47 -14.11
N GLN A 246 19.19 16.61 -13.10
CA GLN A 246 19.40 17.53 -11.98
C GLN A 246 20.38 17.00 -10.91
N GLY A 247 20.94 15.81 -11.12
CA GLY A 247 21.90 15.16 -10.23
C GLY A 247 21.25 14.45 -9.03
N TYR A 248 19.97 14.08 -9.11
CA TYR A 248 19.33 13.26 -8.10
C TYR A 248 19.60 11.77 -8.31
N SER A 249 19.89 11.08 -7.22
CA SER A 249 19.88 9.63 -7.14
C SER A 249 18.53 9.14 -6.60
N PHE A 250 18.06 8.01 -7.14
CA PHE A 250 16.84 7.38 -6.67
C PHE A 250 17.16 6.31 -5.64
N VAL A 251 16.44 6.36 -4.53
CA VAL A 251 16.57 5.41 -3.42
C VAL A 251 15.20 4.96 -2.96
N THR A 252 15.12 3.80 -2.33
CA THR A 252 13.90 3.34 -1.66
C THR A 252 13.68 4.08 -0.34
N ILE A 253 12.49 4.01 0.23
CA ILE A 253 12.19 4.60 1.55
C ILE A 253 13.11 4.08 2.67
N PRO A 254 13.45 2.78 2.76
CA PRO A 254 14.45 2.28 3.70
C PRO A 254 15.84 2.91 3.53
N GLU A 255 16.26 3.20 2.30
CA GLU A 255 17.59 3.73 1.96
C GLU A 255 17.68 5.26 2.05
N LEU A 256 16.54 5.95 1.97
CA LEU A 256 16.48 7.40 2.00
C LEU A 256 17.01 7.94 3.32
N LYS A 257 18.19 8.56 3.27
CA LYS A 257 18.81 9.19 4.44
C LYS A 257 17.97 10.39 4.88
N SER A 258 17.34 10.28 6.04
CA SER A 258 16.88 11.46 6.78
C SER A 258 17.99 11.87 7.73
N ASN A 259 18.32 13.16 7.81
CA ASN A 259 19.08 13.71 8.93
C ASN A 259 18.35 13.32 10.23
N GLN A 260 18.83 12.28 10.91
CA GLN A 260 18.49 12.03 12.29
C GLN A 260 19.35 13.00 13.09
N ARG A 261 18.75 14.12 13.48
CA ARG A 261 19.19 14.90 14.62
C ARG A 261 18.05 14.91 15.62
#